data_AF-A0A1J7HC09-F1
#
_entry.id   AF-A0A1J7HC09-F1
#
_cell.length_a   1.000
_cell.length_b   1.000
_cell.length_c   1.000
_cell.angle_alpha   90.00
_cell.angle_beta   90.00
_cell.angle_gamma   90.00
#
_symmetry.space_group_name_H-M   'P 1'
#
loop_
_entity.id
_entity.type
_entity.pdbx_description
1 polymer ?
#
loop_
_entity_poly.entity_id
_entity_poly.type
_entity_poly.pdbx_seq_one_letter_code
_entity_poly.pdbx_strand_id
1 'polypeptide(L)'
;MASLNTNQEKGILGRVFEWLITLAKDFKEKVFEICRMSKKIAEDDPRKVIHSLKVGLAISLVSLFYYYQPLYENFGLSAMWAVMTVVVVFEYTVGATLGKGLNRTLATLMAGTLGVGAHYLASLAGEKAEPILIGFFVFLQAAIVSFIRFFPKVKARYDYGFLVFILTFSLISVSGFRDDEVLEMAHKRLSTIFIGGSACVMISIFVCPVWAGEELHYSIAINLEKLSDFLEAFVCGYFTTLDEGGFVNFPCLEAYKSILNSKSSEESLANFAKWEPGHGKFKFSHPWDQYLKIGTITHQCAYRMEALKEYLNSNTQGSSEIRSMIEEVSLEMTMESSKALKELGLSIKTMTRSSSADIHIANSKASSKRLKSLLQSRLREETDLLSVISVGTVASLLIDITDFTEKLSDCVNYLASLTNFDAVETNKYPQISRSPYCECADPDPKIETSHVAVILVEESSLAKPCGKSISVQHNNV
;
A
#
# COMPACT_ATOMS: atom_id res chain seq x y z
N MET A 1 17.96 51.09 53.78
CA MET A 1 17.11 51.53 52.65
C MET A 1 16.79 50.28 51.86
N ALA A 2 15.54 49.83 51.92
CA ALA A 2 15.08 48.57 51.35
C ALA A 2 15.06 48.63 49.82
N SER A 3 15.75 47.71 49.15
CA SER A 3 15.48 47.42 47.74
C SER A 3 14.24 46.51 47.68
N LEU A 4 13.14 47.06 47.18
CA LEU A 4 11.89 46.36 46.96
C LEU A 4 12.12 45.13 46.08
N ASN A 5 11.86 43.95 46.65
CA ASN A 5 11.54 42.73 45.91
C ASN A 5 10.29 43.00 45.06
N THR A 6 10.47 43.24 43.77
CA THR A 6 9.38 43.29 42.78
C THR A 6 9.06 41.88 42.28
N ASN A 7 8.68 41.00 43.20
CA ASN A 7 7.89 39.82 42.83
C ASN A 7 6.42 40.25 42.78
N GLN A 8 6.07 40.90 41.68
CA GLN A 8 4.68 41.18 41.34
C GLN A 8 3.99 39.83 41.08
N GLU A 9 3.19 39.37 42.05
CA GLU A 9 2.31 38.22 41.89
C GLU A 9 1.49 38.43 40.62
N LYS A 10 1.79 37.66 39.56
CA LYS A 10 0.93 37.58 38.39
C LYS A 10 -0.43 37.10 38.87
N GLY A 11 -1.39 38.02 38.92
CA GLY A 11 -2.78 37.73 39.27
C GLY A 11 -3.30 36.55 38.46
N ILE A 12 -4.26 35.81 39.00
CA ILE A 12 -4.87 34.61 38.38
C ILE A 12 -5.24 34.89 36.91
N LEU A 13 -5.74 36.10 36.61
CA LEU A 13 -6.07 36.58 35.28
C LEU A 13 -4.87 36.63 34.30
N GLY A 14 -3.69 37.08 34.77
CA GLY A 14 -2.47 37.09 33.96
C GLY A 14 -1.93 35.69 33.68
N ARG A 15 -2.08 34.76 34.63
CA ARG A 15 -1.76 33.34 34.42
C ARG A 15 -2.71 32.67 33.43
N VAL A 16 -4.00 32.97 33.48
CA VAL A 16 -5.00 32.48 32.51
C VAL A 16 -4.73 33.05 31.11
N PHE A 17 -4.36 34.32 30.99
CA PHE A 17 -4.04 34.94 29.69
C PHE A 17 -2.79 34.34 29.03
N GLU A 18 -1.71 34.14 29.80
CA GLU A 18 -0.51 33.44 29.31
C GLU A 18 -0.80 31.99 28.90
N TRP A 19 -1.66 31.31 29.67
CA TRP A 19 -2.11 29.96 29.32
C TRP A 19 -2.89 29.93 28.01
N LEU A 20 -3.81 30.88 27.77
CA LEU A 20 -4.54 30.99 26.50
C LEU A 20 -3.63 31.30 25.31
N ILE A 21 -2.63 32.17 25.48
CA ILE A 21 -1.64 32.47 24.44
C ILE A 21 -0.83 31.21 24.11
N THR A 22 -0.42 30.46 25.12
CA THR A 22 0.32 29.20 24.93
C THR A 22 -0.54 28.19 24.19
N LEU A 23 -1.81 28.04 24.58
CA LEU A 23 -2.76 27.14 23.92
C LEU A 23 -3.02 27.52 22.45
N ALA A 24 -3.09 28.82 22.15
CA ALA A 24 -3.22 29.31 20.78
C ALA A 24 -1.95 29.06 19.93
N LYS A 25 -0.75 29.18 20.54
CA LYS A 25 0.53 28.84 19.88
C LYS A 25 0.63 27.34 19.60
N ASP A 26 0.33 26.50 20.59
CA ASP A 26 0.31 25.04 20.45
C ASP A 26 -0.71 24.60 19.38
N PHE A 27 -1.88 25.24 19.34
CA PHE A 27 -2.87 24.99 18.31
C PHE A 27 -2.34 25.38 16.92
N LYS A 28 -1.69 26.54 16.79
CA LYS A 28 -1.09 27.00 15.53
C LYS A 28 0.02 26.06 15.05
N GLU A 29 0.88 25.59 15.95
CA GLU A 29 1.94 24.62 15.62
C GLU A 29 1.35 23.29 15.14
N LYS A 30 0.33 22.77 15.84
CA LYS A 30 -0.40 21.57 15.41
C LYS A 30 -1.05 21.75 14.03
N VAL A 31 -1.69 22.90 13.78
CA VAL A 31 -2.26 23.20 12.46
C VAL A 31 -1.16 23.27 11.39
N PHE A 32 -0.02 23.89 11.68
CA PHE A 32 1.10 23.94 10.74
C PHE A 32 1.69 22.56 10.45
N GLU A 33 1.81 21.71 11.46
CA GLU A 33 2.23 20.31 11.30
C GLU A 33 1.25 19.51 10.44
N ILE A 34 -0.07 19.65 10.69
CA ILE A 34 -1.12 19.03 9.86
C ILE A 34 -1.04 19.53 8.41
N CYS A 35 -0.82 20.83 8.19
CA CYS A 35 -0.66 21.39 6.85
C CYS A 35 0.57 20.81 6.14
N ARG A 36 1.71 20.69 6.83
CA ARG A 36 2.93 20.09 6.28
C ARG A 36 2.73 18.62 5.94
N MET A 37 2.10 17.85 6.82
CA MET A 37 1.77 16.44 6.58
C MET A 37 0.80 16.29 5.41
N SER A 38 -0.23 17.13 5.32
CA SER A 38 -1.21 17.12 4.23
C SER A 38 -0.56 17.43 2.89
N LYS A 39 0.34 18.43 2.86
CA LYS A 39 1.15 18.75 1.68
C LYS A 39 2.01 17.56 1.25
N LYS A 40 2.70 16.91 2.20
CA LYS A 40 3.50 15.73 1.92
C LYS A 40 2.65 14.57 1.35
N ILE A 41 1.49 14.29 1.92
CA ILE A 41 0.57 13.24 1.41
C ILE A 41 0.12 13.54 -0.02
N ALA A 42 -0.15 14.81 -0.32
CA ALA A 42 -0.55 15.25 -1.66
C ALA A 42 0.60 15.16 -2.68
N GLU A 43 1.82 15.46 -2.26
CA GLU A 43 3.03 15.31 -3.09
C GLU A 43 3.40 13.83 -3.32
N ASP A 44 3.25 12.99 -2.29
CA ASP A 44 3.58 11.56 -2.35
C ASP A 44 2.60 10.77 -3.24
N ASP A 45 1.30 11.08 -3.19
CA ASP A 45 0.29 10.47 -4.07
C ASP A 45 -0.86 11.45 -4.40
N PRO A 46 -0.78 12.20 -5.51
CA PRO A 46 -1.79 13.19 -5.88
C PRO A 46 -3.18 12.58 -6.12
N ARG A 47 -3.26 11.27 -6.37
CA ARG A 47 -4.54 10.56 -6.57
C ARG A 47 -5.38 10.54 -5.30
N LYS A 48 -4.77 10.65 -4.11
CA LYS A 48 -5.48 10.78 -2.83
C LYS A 48 -6.25 12.10 -2.72
N VAL A 49 -5.72 13.19 -3.30
CA VAL A 49 -6.43 14.47 -3.37
C VAL A 49 -7.60 14.38 -4.34
N ILE A 50 -7.41 13.74 -5.49
CA ILE A 50 -8.51 13.51 -6.43
C ILE A 50 -9.59 12.65 -5.76
N HIS A 51 -9.20 11.59 -5.04
CA HIS A 51 -10.13 10.75 -4.30
C HIS A 51 -10.95 11.53 -3.25
N SER A 52 -10.32 12.40 -2.44
CA SER A 52 -11.07 13.20 -1.46
C SER A 52 -12.09 14.14 -2.12
N LEU A 53 -11.73 14.73 -3.27
CA LEU A 53 -12.66 15.51 -4.09
C LEU A 53 -13.80 14.65 -4.65
N LYS A 54 -13.54 13.42 -5.09
CA LYS A 54 -14.59 12.49 -5.55
C LYS A 54 -15.59 12.17 -4.46
N VAL A 55 -15.12 11.92 -3.23
CA VAL A 55 -16.00 11.66 -2.08
C VAL A 55 -16.88 12.89 -1.81
N GLY A 56 -16.28 14.10 -1.79
CA GLY A 56 -17.02 15.35 -1.64
C GLY A 56 -18.06 15.58 -2.74
N LEU A 57 -17.72 15.28 -3.99
CA LEU A 57 -18.63 15.33 -5.14
C LEU A 57 -19.78 14.34 -4.98
N ALA A 58 -19.50 13.09 -4.58
CA ALA A 58 -20.52 12.05 -4.37
C ALA A 58 -21.51 12.42 -3.26
N ILE A 59 -21.00 12.93 -2.14
CA ILE A 59 -21.84 13.42 -1.04
C ILE A 59 -22.70 14.58 -1.53
N SER A 60 -22.09 15.59 -2.19
CA SER A 60 -22.82 16.76 -2.68
C SER A 60 -23.92 16.39 -3.67
N LEU A 61 -23.64 15.47 -4.60
CA LEU A 61 -24.59 15.01 -5.61
C LEU A 61 -25.77 14.26 -4.97
N VAL A 62 -25.50 13.36 -4.04
CA VAL A 62 -26.56 12.61 -3.33
C VAL A 62 -27.33 13.53 -2.37
N SER A 63 -26.68 14.52 -1.76
CA SER A 63 -27.34 15.53 -0.92
C SER A 63 -28.22 16.49 -1.73
N LEU A 64 -27.88 16.77 -3.00
CA LEU A 64 -28.72 17.59 -3.87
C LEU A 64 -30.13 16.98 -4.04
N PHE A 65 -30.25 15.65 -3.99
CA PHE A 65 -31.54 14.96 -4.06
C PHE A 65 -32.46 15.30 -2.88
N TYR A 66 -31.89 15.71 -1.74
CA TYR A 66 -32.65 16.17 -0.58
C TYR A 66 -33.34 17.52 -0.85
N TYR A 67 -32.74 18.37 -1.67
CA TYR A 67 -33.28 19.70 -1.99
C TYR A 67 -34.27 19.68 -3.16
N TYR A 68 -34.37 18.57 -3.88
CA TYR A 68 -35.34 18.41 -4.96
C TYR A 68 -36.68 17.93 -4.40
N GLN A 69 -37.67 18.83 -4.39
CA GLN A 69 -38.95 18.65 -3.67
C GLN A 69 -39.70 17.34 -3.94
N PRO A 70 -39.82 16.86 -5.19
CA PRO A 70 -40.44 15.55 -5.47
C PRO A 70 -39.70 14.36 -4.84
N LEU A 71 -38.38 14.43 -4.68
CA LEU A 71 -37.59 13.36 -4.05
C LEU A 71 -37.63 13.46 -2.52
N TYR A 72 -37.69 14.67 -1.98
CA TYR A 72 -37.86 14.89 -0.54
C TYR A 72 -39.21 14.36 -0.03
N GLU A 73 -40.30 14.63 -0.73
CA GLU A 73 -41.63 14.14 -0.36
C GLU A 73 -41.72 12.61 -0.41
N ASN A 74 -41.00 11.97 -1.34
CA ASN A 74 -40.99 10.51 -1.47
C ASN A 74 -40.06 9.79 -0.48
N PHE A 75 -38.89 10.36 -0.15
CA PHE A 75 -37.86 9.68 0.64
C PHE A 75 -37.68 10.23 2.06
N GLY A 76 -38.02 11.50 2.33
CA GLY A 76 -37.98 12.12 3.67
C GLY A 76 -36.69 11.82 4.45
N LEU A 77 -36.84 11.34 5.70
CA LEU A 77 -35.73 10.91 6.57
C LEU A 77 -34.92 9.72 6.00
N SER A 78 -35.48 8.95 5.06
CA SER A 78 -34.77 7.82 4.44
C SER A 78 -33.65 8.27 3.51
N ALA A 79 -33.63 9.54 3.08
CA ALA A 79 -32.56 10.13 2.30
C ALA A 79 -31.21 10.16 3.05
N MET A 80 -31.23 10.18 4.40
CA MET A 80 -30.02 10.08 5.23
C MET A 80 -29.25 8.78 4.95
N TRP A 81 -29.96 7.69 4.62
CA TRP A 81 -29.33 6.42 4.27
C TRP A 81 -28.51 6.49 2.97
N ALA A 82 -28.87 7.37 2.04
CA ALA A 82 -28.08 7.56 0.82
C ALA A 82 -26.73 8.22 1.14
N VAL A 83 -26.73 9.32 1.92
CA VAL A 83 -25.50 10.00 2.37
C VAL A 83 -24.63 9.07 3.21
N MET A 84 -25.21 8.37 4.18
CA MET A 84 -24.51 7.36 4.97
C MET A 84 -23.94 6.23 4.11
N THR A 85 -24.62 5.88 3.01
CA THR A 85 -24.10 4.88 2.06
C THR A 85 -22.84 5.41 1.39
N VAL A 86 -22.83 6.66 0.91
CA VAL A 86 -21.63 7.25 0.31
C VAL A 86 -20.45 7.22 1.27
N VAL A 87 -20.66 7.69 2.51
CA VAL A 87 -19.59 7.76 3.52
C VAL A 87 -18.98 6.38 3.83
N VAL A 88 -19.79 5.32 3.81
CA VAL A 88 -19.34 3.98 4.26
C VAL A 88 -18.90 3.07 3.10
N VAL A 89 -19.40 3.32 1.88
CA VAL A 89 -19.13 2.50 0.70
C VAL A 89 -18.03 3.07 -0.19
N PHE A 90 -17.90 4.40 -0.26
CA PHE A 90 -16.91 5.02 -1.13
C PHE A 90 -15.50 4.78 -0.60
N GLU A 91 -14.70 4.03 -1.35
CA GLU A 91 -13.35 3.61 -0.99
C GLU A 91 -12.32 4.11 -1.99
N TYR A 92 -11.05 4.03 -1.62
CA TYR A 92 -9.95 4.55 -2.44
C TYR A 92 -9.93 3.95 -3.86
N THR A 93 -10.13 2.64 -3.96
CA THR A 93 -10.14 1.91 -5.23
C THR A 93 -11.55 1.60 -5.72
N VAL A 94 -11.68 1.44 -7.04
CA VAL A 94 -12.94 1.05 -7.69
C VAL A 94 -13.41 -0.31 -7.18
N GLY A 95 -12.52 -1.32 -7.12
CA GLY A 95 -12.85 -2.65 -6.63
C GLY A 95 -13.34 -2.67 -5.18
N ALA A 96 -12.76 -1.86 -4.29
CA ALA A 96 -13.22 -1.75 -2.91
C ALA A 96 -14.63 -1.11 -2.83
N THR A 97 -14.87 -0.05 -3.61
CA THR A 97 -16.17 0.63 -3.70
C THR A 97 -17.26 -0.30 -4.23
N LEU A 98 -16.97 -1.01 -5.33
CA LEU A 98 -17.87 -2.01 -5.92
C LEU A 98 -18.16 -3.14 -4.93
N GLY A 99 -17.12 -3.72 -4.32
CA GLY A 99 -17.27 -4.80 -3.35
C GLY A 99 -18.11 -4.39 -2.14
N LYS A 100 -17.84 -3.22 -1.54
CA LYS A 100 -18.66 -2.69 -0.43
C LYS A 100 -20.09 -2.36 -0.87
N GLY A 101 -20.28 -1.76 -2.05
CA GLY A 101 -21.61 -1.38 -2.56
C GLY A 101 -22.50 -2.59 -2.83
N LEU A 102 -21.96 -3.61 -3.50
CA LEU A 102 -22.65 -4.87 -3.75
C LEU A 102 -22.94 -5.61 -2.44
N ASN A 103 -21.95 -5.70 -1.54
CA ASN A 103 -22.14 -6.32 -0.22
C ASN A 103 -23.24 -5.61 0.59
N ARG A 104 -23.29 -4.27 0.57
CA ARG A 104 -24.32 -3.50 1.27
C ARG A 104 -25.71 -3.77 0.69
N THR A 105 -25.83 -3.76 -0.64
CA THR A 105 -27.11 -3.96 -1.34
C THR A 105 -27.65 -5.37 -1.07
N LEU A 106 -26.80 -6.40 -1.26
CA LEU A 106 -27.17 -7.79 -1.01
C LEU A 106 -27.52 -8.04 0.46
N ALA A 107 -26.70 -7.53 1.38
CA ALA A 107 -26.96 -7.65 2.81
C ALA A 107 -28.27 -6.98 3.22
N THR A 108 -28.55 -5.78 2.68
CA THR A 108 -29.79 -5.06 2.99
C THR A 108 -31.01 -5.79 2.45
N LEU A 109 -30.93 -6.31 1.21
CA LEU A 109 -32.01 -7.09 0.61
C LEU A 109 -32.30 -8.35 1.44
N MET A 110 -31.28 -9.15 1.71
CA MET A 110 -31.40 -10.39 2.50
C MET A 110 -31.91 -10.12 3.92
N ALA A 111 -31.40 -9.08 4.57
CA ALA A 111 -31.82 -8.71 5.92
C ALA A 111 -33.25 -8.18 5.94
N GLY A 112 -33.66 -7.41 4.92
CA GLY A 112 -35.03 -6.93 4.77
C GLY A 112 -36.02 -8.07 4.57
N THR A 113 -35.73 -8.99 3.65
CA THR A 113 -36.60 -10.15 3.40
C THR A 113 -36.72 -11.04 4.62
N LEU A 114 -35.60 -11.33 5.30
CA LEU A 114 -35.62 -12.15 6.51
C LEU A 114 -36.26 -11.43 7.69
N GLY A 115 -36.07 -10.12 7.84
CA GLY A 115 -36.69 -9.32 8.90
C GLY A 115 -38.21 -9.28 8.78
N VAL A 116 -38.74 -9.09 7.56
CA VAL A 116 -40.18 -9.19 7.28
C VAL A 116 -40.69 -10.60 7.60
N GLY A 117 -39.96 -11.65 7.20
CA GLY A 117 -40.31 -13.03 7.55
C GLY A 117 -40.32 -13.30 9.05
N ALA A 118 -39.36 -12.76 9.79
CA ALA A 118 -39.28 -12.90 11.25
C ALA A 118 -40.44 -12.20 11.96
N HIS A 119 -40.81 -10.99 11.52
CA HIS A 119 -41.97 -10.28 12.04
C HIS A 119 -43.27 -11.01 11.71
N TYR A 120 -43.44 -11.49 10.47
CA TYR A 120 -44.61 -12.29 10.09
C TYR A 120 -44.76 -13.55 10.95
N LEU A 121 -43.67 -14.31 11.16
CA LEU A 121 -43.70 -15.50 12.02
C LEU A 121 -44.00 -15.16 13.49
N ALA A 122 -43.49 -14.04 13.99
CA ALA A 122 -43.75 -13.61 15.36
C ALA A 122 -45.20 -13.16 15.56
N SER A 123 -45.80 -12.48 14.58
CA SER A 123 -47.20 -12.03 14.62
C SER A 123 -48.19 -13.19 14.72
N LEU A 124 -47.86 -14.37 14.17
CA LEU A 124 -48.67 -15.59 14.27
C LEU A 124 -48.76 -16.16 15.69
N ALA A 125 -47.83 -15.80 16.59
CA ALA A 125 -47.76 -16.32 17.95
C ALA A 125 -48.61 -15.53 18.96
N GLY A 126 -49.23 -14.43 18.55
CA GLY A 126 -50.06 -13.56 19.37
C GLY A 126 -49.30 -12.46 20.11
N GLU A 127 -50.03 -11.41 20.49
CA GLU A 127 -49.49 -10.11 20.94
C GLU A 127 -48.50 -10.18 22.13
N LYS A 128 -48.68 -11.15 23.04
CA LYS A 128 -47.78 -11.30 24.21
C LYS A 128 -46.47 -12.02 23.87
N ALA A 129 -46.50 -12.92 22.90
CA ALA A 129 -45.35 -13.74 22.51
C ALA A 129 -44.52 -13.11 21.38
N GLU A 130 -45.15 -12.25 20.57
CA GLU A 130 -44.52 -11.58 19.44
C GLU A 130 -43.22 -10.82 19.80
N PRO A 131 -43.17 -9.94 20.83
CA PRO A 131 -41.94 -9.23 21.17
C PRO A 131 -40.81 -10.17 21.62
N ILE A 132 -41.17 -11.27 22.29
CA ILE A 132 -40.24 -12.28 22.79
C ILE A 132 -39.63 -13.04 21.60
N LEU A 133 -40.46 -13.41 20.62
CA LEU A 133 -40.01 -14.10 19.41
C LEU A 133 -39.17 -13.20 18.50
N ILE A 134 -39.54 -11.93 18.32
CA ILE A 134 -38.71 -10.96 17.58
C ILE A 134 -37.34 -10.82 18.25
N GLY A 135 -37.32 -10.65 19.58
CA GLY A 135 -36.08 -10.59 20.35
C GLY A 135 -35.22 -11.86 20.20
N PHE A 136 -35.85 -13.03 20.22
CA PHE A 136 -35.18 -14.31 19.99
C PHE A 136 -34.59 -14.42 18.58
N PHE A 137 -35.33 -14.02 17.53
CA PHE A 137 -34.84 -14.03 16.16
C PHE A 137 -33.65 -13.07 15.97
N VAL A 138 -33.72 -11.86 16.52
CA VAL A 138 -32.60 -10.89 16.50
C VAL A 138 -31.38 -11.45 17.22
N PHE A 139 -31.57 -12.05 18.40
CA PHE A 139 -30.48 -12.69 19.14
C PHE A 139 -29.83 -13.82 18.32
N LEU A 140 -30.64 -14.75 17.80
CA LEU A 140 -30.17 -15.91 17.04
C LEU A 140 -29.41 -15.48 15.79
N GLN A 141 -30.00 -14.55 15.03
CA GLN A 141 -29.40 -14.00 13.81
C GLN A 141 -28.06 -13.30 14.12
N ALA A 142 -28.03 -12.42 15.12
CA ALA A 142 -26.83 -11.69 15.50
C ALA A 142 -25.72 -12.64 16.00
N ALA A 143 -26.06 -13.67 16.77
CA ALA A 143 -25.12 -14.66 17.26
C ALA A 143 -24.52 -15.49 16.12
N ILE A 144 -25.36 -16.03 15.23
CA ILE A 144 -24.92 -16.85 14.08
C ILE A 144 -24.03 -16.01 13.16
N VAL A 145 -24.46 -14.81 12.78
CA VAL A 145 -23.70 -13.97 11.85
C VAL A 145 -22.39 -13.50 12.49
N SER A 146 -22.40 -13.14 13.77
CA SER A 146 -21.17 -12.78 14.49
C SER A 146 -20.19 -13.95 14.56
N PHE A 147 -20.68 -15.17 14.72
CA PHE A 147 -19.83 -16.37 14.67
C PHE A 147 -19.23 -16.59 13.27
N ILE A 148 -20.04 -16.45 12.21
CA ILE A 148 -19.58 -16.58 10.81
C ILE A 148 -18.46 -15.57 10.49
N ARG A 149 -18.48 -14.38 11.08
CA ARG A 149 -17.44 -13.36 10.89
C ARG A 149 -16.06 -13.74 11.43
N PHE A 150 -15.94 -14.78 12.27
CA PHE A 150 -14.63 -15.27 12.71
C PHE A 150 -13.89 -16.10 11.64
N PHE A 151 -14.57 -16.58 10.61
CA PHE A 151 -13.90 -17.30 9.51
C PHE A 151 -13.08 -16.32 8.66
N PRO A 152 -11.73 -16.44 8.59
CA PRO A 152 -10.88 -15.43 7.95
C PRO A 152 -11.22 -15.16 6.48
N LYS A 153 -11.52 -16.21 5.71
CA LYS A 153 -11.91 -16.11 4.29
C LYS A 153 -13.21 -15.31 4.09
N VAL A 154 -14.15 -15.47 5.02
CA VAL A 154 -15.44 -14.78 4.99
C VAL A 154 -15.26 -13.33 5.41
N LYS A 155 -14.50 -13.10 6.49
CA LYS A 155 -14.19 -11.77 7.02
C LYS A 155 -13.50 -10.89 5.98
N ALA A 156 -12.48 -11.43 5.30
CA ALA A 156 -11.72 -10.67 4.31
C ALA A 156 -12.58 -10.11 3.16
N ARG A 157 -13.67 -10.80 2.79
CA ARG A 157 -14.49 -10.45 1.61
C ARG A 157 -15.85 -9.83 1.94
N TYR A 158 -16.46 -10.21 3.06
CA TYR A 158 -17.86 -9.94 3.34
C TYR A 158 -18.12 -9.33 4.73
N ASP A 159 -17.10 -9.03 5.54
CA ASP A 159 -17.29 -8.53 6.93
C ASP A 159 -18.23 -7.32 7.01
N TYR A 160 -18.03 -6.35 6.11
CA TYR A 160 -18.91 -5.19 5.99
C TYR A 160 -20.36 -5.58 5.67
N GLY A 161 -20.56 -6.52 4.74
CA GLY A 161 -21.89 -7.03 4.39
C GLY A 161 -22.57 -7.69 5.60
N PHE A 162 -21.85 -8.49 6.39
CA PHE A 162 -22.40 -9.11 7.60
C PHE A 162 -22.75 -8.09 8.69
N LEU A 163 -21.94 -7.05 8.87
CA LEU A 163 -22.27 -5.94 9.77
C LEU A 163 -23.56 -5.22 9.34
N VAL A 164 -23.67 -4.91 8.05
CA VAL A 164 -24.89 -4.30 7.48
C VAL A 164 -26.09 -5.24 7.61
N PHE A 165 -25.89 -6.54 7.43
CA PHE A 165 -26.93 -7.56 7.57
C PHE A 165 -27.48 -7.60 9.00
N ILE A 166 -26.60 -7.68 10.02
CA ILE A 166 -26.99 -7.60 11.44
C ILE A 166 -27.75 -6.31 11.72
N LEU A 167 -27.17 -5.16 11.35
CA LEU A 167 -27.80 -3.87 11.61
C LEU A 167 -29.18 -3.76 10.96
N THR A 168 -29.31 -4.21 9.70
CA THR A 168 -30.54 -4.08 8.93
C THR A 168 -31.62 -5.02 9.42
N PHE A 169 -31.27 -6.27 9.72
CA PHE A 169 -32.20 -7.27 10.23
C PHE A 169 -32.74 -6.83 11.59
N SER A 170 -31.86 -6.39 12.50
CA SER A 170 -32.26 -5.89 13.81
C SER A 170 -33.15 -4.66 13.70
N LEU A 171 -32.81 -3.70 12.84
CA LEU A 171 -33.61 -2.49 12.68
C LEU A 171 -34.99 -2.82 12.10
N ILE A 172 -35.08 -3.61 11.03
CA ILE A 172 -36.36 -3.94 10.39
C ILE A 172 -37.24 -4.78 11.31
N SER A 173 -36.67 -5.76 12.02
CA SER A 173 -37.44 -6.64 12.92
C SER A 173 -37.95 -5.88 14.15
N VAL A 174 -37.17 -4.95 14.70
CA VAL A 174 -37.57 -4.16 15.89
C VAL A 174 -38.48 -2.98 15.51
N SER A 175 -38.21 -2.29 14.40
CA SER A 175 -39.06 -1.19 13.92
C SER A 175 -40.39 -1.71 13.39
N GLY A 176 -40.42 -2.89 12.76
CA GLY A 176 -41.66 -3.48 12.25
C GLY A 176 -42.67 -3.83 13.34
N PHE A 177 -42.21 -4.05 14.58
CA PHE A 177 -43.10 -4.19 15.73
C PHE A 177 -43.88 -2.89 16.06
N ARG A 178 -43.41 -1.72 15.62
CA ARG A 178 -43.97 -0.41 16.01
C ARG A 178 -44.81 0.27 14.93
N ASP A 179 -44.63 -0.11 13.67
CA ASP A 179 -45.30 0.50 12.50
C ASP A 179 -45.75 -0.59 11.52
N ASP A 180 -47.03 -0.56 11.11
CA ASP A 180 -47.64 -1.51 10.14
C ASP A 180 -47.10 -1.35 8.69
N GLU A 181 -46.22 -0.38 8.43
CA GLU A 181 -45.67 -0.05 7.10
C GLU A 181 -44.24 -0.57 6.87
N VAL A 182 -43.91 -1.75 7.41
CA VAL A 182 -42.57 -2.35 7.35
C VAL A 182 -42.04 -2.47 5.92
N LEU A 183 -42.93 -2.81 4.98
CA LEU A 183 -42.58 -3.03 3.57
C LEU A 183 -42.22 -1.71 2.86
N GLU A 184 -42.97 -0.64 3.13
CA GLU A 184 -42.68 0.70 2.59
C GLU A 184 -41.35 1.24 3.14
N MET A 185 -41.12 1.09 4.45
CA MET A 185 -39.86 1.48 5.08
C MET A 185 -38.66 0.72 4.48
N ALA A 186 -38.79 -0.60 4.31
CA ALA A 186 -37.75 -1.44 3.71
C ALA A 186 -37.47 -1.03 2.25
N HIS A 187 -38.52 -0.76 1.47
CA HIS A 187 -38.40 -0.35 0.07
C HIS A 187 -37.72 1.01 -0.09
N LYS A 188 -38.13 2.02 0.70
CA LYS A 188 -37.49 3.34 0.70
C LYS A 188 -36.02 3.25 1.06
N ARG A 189 -35.67 2.46 2.08
CA ARG A 189 -34.27 2.26 2.51
C ARG A 189 -33.43 1.54 1.46
N LEU A 190 -33.95 0.48 0.84
CA LEU A 190 -33.24 -0.24 -0.21
C LEU A 190 -32.99 0.69 -1.41
N SER A 191 -33.99 1.47 -1.81
CA SER A 191 -33.91 2.41 -2.93
C SER A 191 -32.90 3.52 -2.68
N THR A 192 -32.87 4.14 -1.49
CA THR A 192 -31.89 5.18 -1.16
C THR A 192 -30.47 4.64 -1.04
N ILE A 193 -30.29 3.42 -0.54
CA ILE A 193 -29.00 2.72 -0.54
C ILE A 193 -28.53 2.45 -1.98
N PHE A 194 -29.43 2.00 -2.85
CA PHE A 194 -29.11 1.74 -4.26
C PHE A 194 -28.70 3.04 -4.97
N ILE A 195 -29.44 4.13 -4.77
CA ILE A 195 -29.10 5.45 -5.32
C ILE A 195 -27.71 5.89 -4.84
N GLY A 196 -27.46 5.89 -3.52
CA GLY A 196 -26.17 6.28 -2.97
C GLY A 196 -25.02 5.40 -3.48
N GLY A 197 -25.22 4.08 -3.50
CA GLY A 197 -24.23 3.12 -4.02
C GLY A 197 -23.94 3.30 -5.51
N SER A 198 -24.98 3.53 -6.32
CA SER A 198 -24.82 3.78 -7.76
C SER A 198 -24.03 5.06 -8.03
N ALA A 199 -24.26 6.13 -7.28
CA ALA A 199 -23.50 7.37 -7.38
C ALA A 199 -22.01 7.14 -7.02
N CYS A 200 -21.72 6.37 -5.96
CA CYS A 200 -20.34 6.01 -5.62
C CYS A 200 -19.64 5.26 -6.75
N VAL A 201 -20.30 4.21 -7.27
CA VAL A 201 -19.77 3.40 -8.37
C VAL A 201 -19.54 4.25 -9.61
N MET A 202 -20.47 5.13 -9.96
CA MET A 202 -20.34 5.99 -11.14
C MET A 202 -19.17 6.97 -11.02
N ILE A 203 -19.06 7.66 -9.89
CA ILE A 203 -17.99 8.62 -9.69
C ILE A 203 -16.63 7.93 -9.59
N SER A 204 -16.55 6.78 -8.90
CA SER A 204 -15.29 6.02 -8.78
C SER A 204 -14.77 5.52 -10.13
N ILE A 205 -15.66 5.07 -11.03
CA ILE A 205 -15.28 4.56 -12.36
C ILE A 205 -14.97 5.70 -13.33
N PHE A 206 -15.81 6.74 -13.39
CA PHE A 206 -15.70 7.76 -14.45
C PHE A 206 -14.82 8.96 -14.11
N VAL A 207 -14.60 9.26 -12.83
CA VAL A 207 -13.74 10.37 -12.42
C VAL A 207 -12.38 9.79 -12.01
N CYS A 208 -11.38 9.88 -12.88
CA CYS A 208 -9.97 9.48 -12.65
C CYS A 208 -9.82 8.14 -11.87
N PRO A 209 -10.26 7.00 -12.43
CA PRO A 209 -10.37 5.74 -11.68
C PRO A 209 -9.03 5.29 -11.07
N VAL A 210 -9.10 4.69 -9.89
CA VAL A 210 -7.96 4.04 -9.23
C VAL A 210 -8.30 2.56 -9.08
N TRP A 211 -7.59 1.70 -9.81
CA TRP A 211 -7.85 0.27 -9.86
C TRP A 211 -6.97 -0.49 -8.86
N ALA A 212 -7.57 -1.32 -8.02
CA ALA A 212 -6.86 -2.15 -7.06
C ALA A 212 -5.97 -3.18 -7.76
N GLY A 213 -6.41 -3.71 -8.91
CA GLY A 213 -5.61 -4.65 -9.70
C GLY A 213 -4.32 -4.03 -10.24
N GLU A 214 -4.38 -2.78 -10.68
CA GLU A 214 -3.23 -2.04 -11.18
C GLU A 214 -2.24 -1.69 -10.05
N GLU A 215 -2.76 -1.28 -8.89
CA GLU A 215 -1.93 -1.05 -7.69
C GLU A 215 -1.21 -2.33 -7.25
N LEU A 216 -1.90 -3.47 -7.22
CA LEU A 216 -1.28 -4.76 -6.89
C LEU A 216 -0.19 -5.11 -7.90
N HIS A 217 -0.50 -4.97 -9.19
CA HIS A 217 0.41 -5.27 -10.27
C HIS A 217 1.71 -4.46 -10.17
N TYR A 218 1.59 -3.15 -9.98
CA TYR A 218 2.72 -2.24 -9.82
C TYR A 218 3.51 -2.53 -8.53
N SER A 219 2.82 -2.79 -7.42
CA SER A 219 3.47 -3.14 -6.15
C SER A 219 4.32 -4.41 -6.28
N ILE A 220 3.82 -5.44 -6.95
CA ILE A 220 4.58 -6.69 -7.15
C ILE A 220 5.83 -6.44 -8.01
N ALA A 221 5.69 -5.69 -9.11
CA ALA A 221 6.83 -5.34 -9.96
C ALA A 221 7.92 -4.57 -9.19
N ILE A 222 7.53 -3.53 -8.45
CA ILE A 222 8.45 -2.75 -7.61
C ILE A 222 9.10 -3.61 -6.54
N ASN A 223 8.37 -4.52 -5.93
CA ASN A 223 8.95 -5.35 -4.88
C ASN A 223 10.07 -6.25 -5.44
N LEU A 224 9.98 -6.71 -6.69
CA LEU A 224 11.09 -7.40 -7.36
C LEU A 224 12.29 -6.48 -7.63
N GLU A 225 12.03 -5.24 -8.08
CA GLU A 225 13.08 -4.22 -8.25
C GLU A 225 13.81 -3.96 -6.91
N LYS A 226 13.08 -3.80 -5.79
CA LYS A 226 13.67 -3.61 -4.45
C LYS A 226 14.54 -4.79 -3.98
N LEU A 227 14.15 -6.02 -4.32
CA LEU A 227 14.99 -7.20 -4.03
C LEU A 227 16.28 -7.16 -4.85
N SER A 228 16.20 -6.81 -6.14
CA SER A 228 17.36 -6.62 -7.01
C SER A 228 18.31 -5.55 -6.46
N ASP A 229 17.79 -4.37 -6.13
CA ASP A 229 18.59 -3.26 -5.64
C ASP A 229 19.32 -3.65 -4.34
N PHE A 230 18.65 -4.38 -3.42
CA PHE A 230 19.29 -4.90 -2.20
C PHE A 230 20.49 -5.81 -2.52
N LEU A 231 20.37 -6.71 -3.51
CA LEU A 231 21.46 -7.62 -3.87
C LEU A 231 22.64 -6.87 -4.48
N GLU A 232 22.40 -5.86 -5.31
CA GLU A 232 23.46 -4.97 -5.83
C GLU A 232 24.17 -4.25 -4.67
N ALA A 233 23.41 -3.66 -3.75
CA ALA A 233 23.97 -2.98 -2.58
C ALA A 233 24.72 -3.92 -1.63
N PHE A 234 24.21 -5.14 -1.43
CA PHE A 234 24.84 -6.15 -0.59
C PHE A 234 26.21 -6.56 -1.14
N VAL A 235 26.32 -6.83 -2.44
CA VAL A 235 27.60 -7.22 -3.07
C VAL A 235 28.63 -6.11 -2.92
N CYS A 236 28.25 -4.86 -3.20
CA CYS A 236 29.13 -3.70 -3.01
C CYS A 236 29.57 -3.55 -1.54
N GLY A 237 28.65 -3.71 -0.58
CA GLY A 237 28.99 -3.59 0.84
C GLY A 237 29.82 -4.76 1.38
N TYR A 238 29.53 -5.99 0.95
CA TYR A 238 30.11 -7.21 1.48
C TYR A 238 31.41 -7.64 0.78
N PHE A 239 31.69 -7.22 -0.45
CA PHE A 239 32.94 -7.61 -1.14
C PHE A 239 33.88 -6.42 -1.39
N THR A 240 33.35 -5.20 -1.53
CA THR A 240 34.18 -4.02 -1.87
C THR A 240 34.82 -3.31 -0.65
N THR A 241 34.50 -3.71 0.59
CA THR A 241 34.99 -3.07 1.84
C THR A 241 36.40 -3.51 2.29
N LEU A 242 37.29 -3.85 1.36
CA LEU A 242 38.69 -4.18 1.68
C LEU A 242 39.66 -2.99 1.61
N ASP A 243 39.34 -1.88 0.91
CA ASP A 243 40.33 -0.81 0.65
C ASP A 243 40.02 0.59 1.22
N GLU A 244 38.77 0.97 1.56
CA GLU A 244 38.51 2.31 2.13
C GLU A 244 37.50 2.25 3.28
N GLY A 245 37.96 2.62 4.49
CA GLY A 245 37.25 2.52 5.76
C GLY A 245 36.06 3.49 5.93
N GLY A 246 34.99 3.26 5.18
CA GLY A 246 33.72 3.97 5.35
C GLY A 246 32.52 3.04 5.13
N PHE A 247 31.79 2.74 6.20
CA PHE A 247 30.55 1.96 6.13
C PHE A 247 29.46 2.82 5.45
N VAL A 248 29.27 2.65 4.14
CA VAL A 248 28.22 3.37 3.41
C VAL A 248 26.88 2.70 3.71
N ASN A 249 26.08 3.34 4.57
CA ASN A 249 24.66 3.00 4.74
C ASN A 249 23.93 3.33 3.42
N PHE A 250 23.92 2.40 2.48
CA PHE A 250 23.13 2.55 1.27
C PHE A 250 21.64 2.53 1.64
N PRO A 251 20.85 3.58 1.33
CA PRO A 251 19.39 3.58 1.52
C PRO A 251 18.71 2.36 0.87
N CYS A 252 19.34 1.85 -0.18
CA CYS A 252 18.98 0.63 -0.88
C CYS A 252 18.94 -0.62 0.02
N LEU A 253 19.83 -0.72 1.00
CA LEU A 253 19.91 -1.84 1.95
C LEU A 253 18.72 -1.88 2.94
N GLU A 254 17.80 -0.91 2.85
CA GLU A 254 16.59 -0.87 3.66
C GLU A 254 15.32 -0.99 2.81
N ALA A 255 15.41 -0.87 1.49
CA ALA A 255 14.26 -0.78 0.59
C ALA A 255 13.35 -2.03 0.68
N TYR A 256 13.95 -3.22 0.83
CA TYR A 256 13.22 -4.48 0.97
C TYR A 256 12.37 -4.57 2.25
N LYS A 257 12.64 -3.78 3.31
CA LYS A 257 11.84 -3.79 4.55
C LYS A 257 10.38 -3.42 4.31
N SER A 258 10.11 -2.61 3.29
CA SER A 258 8.75 -2.28 2.88
C SER A 258 7.95 -3.51 2.42
N ILE A 259 8.64 -4.52 1.88
CA ILE A 259 8.06 -5.80 1.47
C ILE A 259 7.60 -6.57 2.70
N LEU A 260 8.40 -6.65 3.77
CA LEU A 260 8.06 -7.43 4.97
C LEU A 260 6.69 -7.08 5.59
N ASN A 261 6.20 -5.87 5.36
CA ASN A 261 4.92 -5.38 5.86
C ASN A 261 3.81 -5.28 4.79
N SER A 262 4.07 -5.63 3.52
CA SER A 262 3.11 -5.43 2.42
C SER A 262 2.05 -6.53 2.27
N LYS A 263 2.22 -7.68 2.93
CA LYS A 263 1.37 -8.87 2.72
C LYS A 263 -0.13 -8.61 2.87
N SER A 264 -0.53 -7.93 3.95
CA SER A 264 -1.96 -7.63 4.19
C SER A 264 -2.54 -6.68 3.16
N SER A 265 -1.74 -5.71 2.70
CA SER A 265 -2.11 -4.77 1.64
C SER A 265 -2.30 -5.51 0.32
N GLU A 266 -1.34 -6.36 -0.08
CA GLU A 266 -1.40 -7.18 -1.30
C GLU A 266 -2.62 -8.10 -1.32
N GLU A 267 -2.90 -8.80 -0.20
CA GLU A 267 -4.09 -9.63 -0.05
C GLU A 267 -5.39 -8.81 -0.18
N SER A 268 -5.43 -7.61 0.40
CA SER A 268 -6.58 -6.72 0.29
C SER A 268 -6.80 -6.24 -1.16
N LEU A 269 -5.74 -5.81 -1.85
CA LEU A 269 -5.80 -5.35 -3.24
C LEU A 269 -6.23 -6.48 -4.17
N ALA A 270 -5.72 -7.70 -3.99
CA ALA A 270 -6.15 -8.87 -4.77
C ALA A 270 -7.63 -9.20 -4.57
N ASN A 271 -8.14 -9.05 -3.34
CA ASN A 271 -9.57 -9.24 -3.06
C ASN A 271 -10.43 -8.15 -3.70
N PHE A 272 -9.99 -6.89 -3.68
CA PHE A 272 -10.68 -5.79 -4.33
C PHE A 272 -10.66 -5.91 -5.86
N ALA A 273 -9.53 -6.31 -6.44
CA ALA A 273 -9.37 -6.49 -7.88
C ALA A 273 -10.30 -7.57 -8.47
N LYS A 274 -10.75 -8.54 -7.65
CA LYS A 274 -11.76 -9.54 -8.05
C LYS A 274 -13.17 -8.97 -8.23
N TRP A 275 -13.45 -7.77 -7.72
CA TRP A 275 -14.72 -7.08 -7.90
C TRP A 275 -14.73 -6.14 -9.10
N GLU A 276 -13.56 -5.90 -9.72
CA GLU A 276 -13.43 -4.92 -10.80
C GLU A 276 -13.96 -5.49 -12.13
N PRO A 277 -14.62 -4.66 -12.96
CA PRO A 277 -14.80 -4.98 -14.36
C PRO A 277 -13.43 -5.10 -15.07
N GLY A 278 -13.42 -5.66 -16.28
CA GLY A 278 -12.20 -5.61 -17.10
C GLY A 278 -11.81 -4.16 -17.39
N HIS A 279 -10.52 -3.84 -17.24
CA HIS A 279 -9.96 -2.49 -17.44
C HIS A 279 -8.53 -2.56 -17.96
N GLY A 280 -8.14 -1.57 -18.79
CA GLY A 280 -6.79 -1.52 -19.37
C GLY A 280 -6.38 -2.83 -20.04
N LYS A 281 -5.25 -3.40 -19.59
CA LYS A 281 -4.75 -4.73 -20.04
C LYS A 281 -5.31 -5.90 -19.21
N PHE A 282 -6.06 -5.63 -18.15
CA PHE A 282 -6.61 -6.63 -17.23
C PHE A 282 -8.01 -7.05 -17.68
N LYS A 283 -8.12 -8.30 -18.13
CA LYS A 283 -9.41 -8.90 -18.50
C LYS A 283 -10.26 -9.20 -17.26
N PHE A 284 -11.58 -9.31 -17.45
CA PHE A 284 -12.47 -9.80 -16.41
C PHE A 284 -12.00 -11.18 -15.92
N SER A 285 -12.04 -11.41 -14.60
CA SER A 285 -11.53 -12.64 -13.97
C SER A 285 -10.03 -12.88 -14.22
N HIS A 286 -9.23 -11.80 -14.20
CA HIS A 286 -7.76 -11.86 -14.21
C HIS A 286 -7.21 -12.74 -13.08
N PRO A 287 -6.11 -13.48 -13.27
CA PRO A 287 -5.59 -14.45 -12.29
C PRO A 287 -4.83 -13.79 -11.12
N TRP A 288 -5.51 -12.96 -10.33
CA TRP A 288 -4.95 -12.24 -9.18
C TRP A 288 -4.31 -13.16 -8.12
N ASP A 289 -4.75 -14.41 -8.02
CA ASP A 289 -4.15 -15.38 -7.11
C ASP A 289 -2.69 -15.72 -7.45
N GLN A 290 -2.26 -15.56 -8.71
CA GLN A 290 -0.85 -15.74 -9.08
C GLN A 290 0.01 -14.57 -8.58
N TYR A 291 -0.52 -13.34 -8.54
CA TYR A 291 0.20 -12.20 -7.94
C TYR A 291 0.46 -12.42 -6.45
N LEU A 292 -0.49 -13.01 -5.72
CA LEU A 292 -0.31 -13.38 -4.31
C LEU A 292 0.74 -14.47 -4.11
N LYS A 293 0.86 -15.42 -5.04
CA LYS A 293 1.93 -16.43 -4.99
C LYS A 293 3.30 -15.80 -5.23
N ILE A 294 3.41 -14.93 -6.24
CA ILE A 294 4.64 -14.16 -6.50
C ILE A 294 5.00 -13.38 -5.23
N GLY A 295 4.06 -12.59 -4.69
CA GLY A 295 4.23 -11.85 -3.45
C GLY A 295 4.71 -12.74 -2.31
N THR A 296 4.10 -13.92 -2.09
CA THR A 296 4.53 -14.87 -1.04
C THR A 296 6.00 -15.29 -1.18
N ILE A 297 6.46 -15.57 -2.40
CA ILE A 297 7.86 -15.92 -2.65
C ILE A 297 8.76 -14.68 -2.46
N THR A 298 8.32 -13.50 -2.90
CA THR A 298 9.00 -12.22 -2.67
C THR A 298 9.20 -11.95 -1.17
N HIS A 299 8.19 -12.20 -0.33
CA HIS A 299 8.30 -12.10 1.15
C HIS A 299 9.32 -13.09 1.70
N GLN A 300 9.30 -14.35 1.24
CA GLN A 300 10.28 -15.36 1.66
C GLN A 300 11.71 -14.96 1.31
N CYS A 301 11.91 -14.39 0.12
CA CYS A 301 13.19 -13.85 -0.30
C CYS A 301 13.62 -12.66 0.59
N ALA A 302 12.71 -11.73 0.87
CA ALA A 302 12.96 -10.59 1.76
C ALA A 302 13.37 -11.03 3.19
N TYR A 303 12.78 -12.10 3.73
CA TYR A 303 13.22 -12.65 5.03
C TYR A 303 14.66 -13.19 4.99
N ARG A 304 15.10 -13.79 3.87
CA ARG A 304 16.50 -14.19 3.71
C ARG A 304 17.43 -12.99 3.60
N MET A 305 16.99 -11.92 2.93
CA MET A 305 17.74 -10.67 2.83
C MET A 305 17.91 -9.98 4.19
N GLU A 306 16.88 -10.00 5.06
CA GLU A 306 17.01 -9.50 6.44
C GLU A 306 18.08 -10.27 7.21
N ALA A 307 18.06 -11.61 7.15
CA ALA A 307 19.08 -12.43 7.78
C ALA A 307 20.48 -12.15 7.20
N LEU A 308 20.58 -11.96 5.88
CA LEU A 308 21.84 -11.68 5.19
C LEU A 308 22.42 -10.30 5.60
N LYS A 309 21.56 -9.30 5.81
CA LYS A 309 21.96 -7.96 6.24
C LYS A 309 22.67 -7.96 7.59
N GLU A 310 22.29 -8.83 8.52
CA GLU A 310 22.96 -8.93 9.83
C GLU A 310 24.47 -9.27 9.70
N TYR A 311 24.83 -9.98 8.63
CA TYR A 311 26.23 -10.33 8.33
C TYR A 311 27.05 -9.19 7.69
N LEU A 312 26.42 -8.10 7.23
CA LEU A 312 27.15 -6.89 6.84
C LEU A 312 27.64 -6.11 8.08
N ASN A 313 26.81 -6.04 9.13
CA ASN A 313 27.07 -5.22 10.32
C ASN A 313 27.90 -5.95 11.38
N SER A 314 27.82 -7.28 11.43
CA SER A 314 28.74 -8.03 12.26
C SER A 314 30.12 -7.91 11.63
N ASN A 315 31.09 -7.41 12.39
CA ASN A 315 32.50 -7.38 12.03
C ASN A 315 33.03 -8.83 12.04
N THR A 316 32.44 -9.70 11.21
CA THR A 316 32.61 -11.13 11.32
C THR A 316 34.01 -11.44 10.85
N GLN A 317 34.81 -11.77 11.84
CA GLN A 317 36.15 -12.33 11.78
C GLN A 317 36.12 -13.72 11.13
N GLY A 318 35.59 -13.79 9.90
CA GLY A 318 35.80 -14.93 9.00
C GLY A 318 37.24 -14.90 8.51
N SER A 319 37.82 -16.07 8.28
CA SER A 319 39.11 -16.16 7.59
C SER A 319 39.01 -15.38 6.26
N SER A 320 39.82 -14.33 6.13
CA SER A 320 39.95 -13.51 4.90
C SER A 320 40.20 -14.39 3.66
N GLU A 321 40.82 -15.55 3.87
CA GLU A 321 41.16 -16.53 2.84
C GLU A 321 39.95 -17.33 2.34
N ILE A 322 38.96 -17.61 3.20
CA ILE A 322 37.72 -18.29 2.77
C ILE A 322 36.80 -17.30 2.04
N ARG A 323 36.73 -16.06 2.54
CA ARG A 323 35.95 -14.98 1.92
C ARG A 323 36.42 -14.70 0.50
N SER A 324 37.72 -14.51 0.30
CA SER A 324 38.30 -14.24 -1.03
C SER A 324 38.13 -15.39 -2.02
N MET A 325 38.06 -16.64 -1.55
CA MET A 325 37.83 -17.78 -2.42
C MET A 325 36.38 -17.87 -2.91
N ILE A 326 35.40 -17.63 -2.03
CA ILE A 326 33.99 -17.70 -2.43
C ILE A 326 33.50 -16.42 -3.09
N GLU A 327 34.28 -15.32 -3.00
CA GLU A 327 33.93 -13.99 -3.46
C GLU A 327 33.54 -13.95 -4.93
N GLU A 328 34.41 -14.41 -5.83
CA GLU A 328 34.15 -14.35 -7.27
C GLU A 328 32.85 -15.07 -7.65
N VAL A 329 32.65 -16.30 -7.15
CA VAL A 329 31.47 -17.12 -7.47
C VAL A 329 30.21 -16.56 -6.82
N SER A 330 30.32 -16.03 -5.59
CA SER A 330 29.20 -15.42 -4.87
C SER A 330 28.77 -14.10 -5.52
N LEU A 331 29.74 -13.30 -5.99
CA LEU A 331 29.50 -12.06 -6.70
C LEU A 331 28.82 -12.32 -8.03
N GLU A 332 29.33 -13.25 -8.84
CA GLU A 332 28.71 -13.66 -10.11
C GLU A 332 27.26 -14.13 -9.88
N MET A 333 27.05 -15.06 -8.94
CA MET A 333 25.73 -15.60 -8.61
C MET A 333 24.74 -14.51 -8.17
N THR A 334 25.18 -13.60 -7.31
CA THR A 334 24.33 -12.55 -6.74
C THR A 334 24.00 -11.49 -7.77
N MET A 335 24.97 -11.09 -8.60
CA MET A 335 24.76 -10.12 -9.68
C MET A 335 23.83 -10.67 -10.76
N GLU A 336 23.98 -11.94 -11.16
CA GLU A 336 23.06 -12.55 -12.11
C GLU A 336 21.65 -12.71 -11.52
N SER A 337 21.52 -13.05 -10.23
CA SER A 337 20.21 -13.08 -9.56
C SER A 337 19.56 -11.70 -9.49
N SER A 338 20.34 -10.64 -9.22
CA SER A 338 19.84 -9.27 -9.23
C SER A 338 19.31 -8.88 -10.61
N LYS A 339 20.10 -9.09 -11.67
CA LYS A 339 19.68 -8.80 -13.05
C LYS A 339 18.40 -9.56 -13.42
N ALA A 340 18.30 -10.84 -13.03
CA ALA A 340 17.10 -11.63 -13.24
C ALA A 340 15.87 -11.00 -12.54
N LEU A 341 15.98 -10.62 -11.26
CA LEU A 341 14.90 -9.98 -10.52
C LEU A 341 14.45 -8.66 -11.15
N LYS A 342 15.39 -7.86 -11.65
CA LYS A 342 15.12 -6.60 -12.35
C LYS A 342 14.37 -6.82 -13.65
N GLU A 343 14.81 -7.78 -14.46
CA GLU A 343 14.14 -8.18 -15.70
C GLU A 343 12.74 -8.77 -15.44
N LEU A 344 12.57 -9.56 -14.37
CA LEU A 344 11.26 -10.07 -13.97
C LEU A 344 10.32 -8.94 -13.52
N GLY A 345 10.83 -7.97 -12.73
CA GLY A 345 10.09 -6.77 -12.34
C GLY A 345 9.62 -5.97 -13.54
N LEU A 346 10.52 -5.73 -14.50
CA LEU A 346 10.20 -5.07 -15.78
C LEU A 346 9.17 -5.86 -16.57
N SER A 347 9.35 -7.18 -16.71
CA SER A 347 8.43 -8.07 -17.43
C SER A 347 7.00 -8.00 -16.89
N ILE A 348 6.83 -8.02 -15.56
CA ILE A 348 5.53 -7.81 -14.92
C ILE A 348 5.03 -6.41 -15.29
N LYS A 349 5.80 -5.36 -14.96
CA LYS A 349 5.43 -3.94 -15.12
C LYS A 349 4.94 -3.58 -16.53
N THR A 350 5.58 -4.13 -17.56
CA THR A 350 5.23 -3.88 -18.96
C THR A 350 4.20 -4.87 -19.52
N MET A 351 3.97 -5.99 -18.81
CA MET A 351 3.24 -7.17 -19.28
C MET A 351 3.81 -7.76 -20.56
N THR A 352 5.14 -7.86 -20.63
CA THR A 352 5.85 -8.41 -21.79
C THR A 352 6.78 -9.53 -21.36
N ARG A 353 6.97 -10.57 -22.19
CA ARG A 353 7.95 -11.62 -21.88
C ARG A 353 9.38 -11.12 -22.07
N SER A 354 10.24 -11.31 -21.08
CA SER A 354 11.69 -11.07 -21.20
C SER A 354 12.43 -12.40 -21.26
N SER A 355 13.04 -12.71 -22.41
CA SER A 355 13.96 -13.85 -22.54
C SER A 355 15.30 -13.60 -21.84
N SER A 356 15.59 -12.35 -21.45
CA SER A 356 16.83 -11.98 -20.74
C SER A 356 16.83 -12.50 -19.31
N ALA A 357 15.68 -12.53 -18.65
CA ALA A 357 15.54 -13.09 -17.31
C ALA A 357 16.01 -14.55 -17.26
N ASP A 358 15.58 -15.39 -18.20
CA ASP A 358 15.92 -16.82 -18.25
C ASP A 358 17.44 -17.06 -18.38
N ILE A 359 18.14 -16.20 -19.12
CA ILE A 359 19.60 -16.27 -19.27
C ILE A 359 20.29 -16.01 -17.92
N HIS A 360 19.89 -14.94 -17.22
CA HIS A 360 20.44 -14.60 -15.92
C HIS A 360 20.13 -15.66 -14.86
N ILE A 361 18.94 -16.27 -14.89
CA ILE A 361 18.58 -17.40 -14.02
C ILE A 361 19.49 -18.62 -14.29
N ALA A 362 19.74 -18.94 -15.56
CA ALA A 362 20.60 -20.07 -15.91
C ALA A 362 22.04 -19.86 -15.42
N ASN A 363 22.56 -18.64 -15.56
CA ASN A 363 23.89 -18.26 -15.09
C ASN A 363 23.98 -18.32 -13.56
N SER A 364 23.05 -17.68 -12.84
CA SER A 364 23.04 -17.68 -11.37
C SER A 364 22.94 -19.10 -10.81
N LYS A 365 22.14 -19.97 -11.44
CA LYS A 365 22.05 -21.39 -11.07
C LYS A 365 23.34 -22.17 -11.31
N ALA A 366 24.06 -21.88 -12.40
CA ALA A 366 25.36 -22.48 -12.66
C ALA A 366 26.38 -22.07 -11.59
N SER A 367 26.44 -20.78 -11.23
CA SER A 367 27.31 -20.27 -10.18
C SER A 367 26.94 -20.79 -8.79
N SER A 368 25.64 -20.93 -8.47
CA SER A 368 25.15 -21.56 -7.24
C SER A 368 25.65 -23.00 -7.08
N LYS A 369 25.62 -23.81 -8.15
CA LYS A 369 26.18 -25.17 -8.13
C LYS A 369 27.69 -25.17 -7.88
N ARG A 370 28.43 -24.25 -8.51
CA ARG A 370 29.88 -24.09 -8.28
C ARG A 370 30.17 -23.71 -6.84
N LEU A 371 29.46 -22.72 -6.30
CA LEU A 371 29.60 -22.27 -4.91
C LEU A 371 29.33 -23.42 -3.94
N LYS A 372 28.26 -24.19 -4.16
CA LYS A 372 27.95 -25.37 -3.35
C LYS A 372 29.06 -26.42 -3.37
N SER A 373 29.68 -26.67 -4.52
CA SER A 373 30.81 -27.60 -4.62
C SER A 373 32.06 -27.09 -3.89
N LEU A 374 32.36 -25.79 -3.99
CA LEU A 374 33.50 -25.15 -3.30
C LEU A 374 33.34 -25.16 -1.78
N LEU A 375 32.13 -24.88 -1.28
CA LEU A 375 31.83 -24.98 0.15
C LEU A 375 32.01 -26.41 0.66
N GLN A 376 31.53 -27.41 -0.08
CA GLN A 376 31.65 -28.82 0.30
C GLN A 376 33.09 -29.32 0.31
N SER A 377 33.92 -28.88 -0.64
CA SER A 377 35.35 -29.25 -0.63
C SER A 377 36.07 -28.65 0.57
N ARG A 378 35.76 -27.38 0.95
CA ARG A 378 36.43 -26.74 2.09
C ARG A 378 35.97 -27.21 3.46
N LEU A 379 34.69 -27.52 3.60
CA LEU A 379 34.17 -28.19 4.81
C LEU A 379 34.89 -29.51 5.13
N ARG A 380 35.52 -30.15 4.13
CA ARG A 380 36.31 -31.37 4.31
C ARG A 380 37.76 -31.12 4.73
N GLU A 381 38.30 -29.92 4.47
CA GLU A 381 39.72 -29.58 4.66
C GLU A 381 39.99 -28.73 5.93
N GLU A 382 38.98 -28.02 6.43
CA GLU A 382 39.11 -27.04 7.52
C GLU A 382 38.98 -27.64 8.94
N THR A 383 39.87 -27.24 9.84
CA THR A 383 39.83 -27.58 11.28
C THR A 383 39.22 -26.50 12.16
N ASP A 384 39.12 -25.24 11.70
CA ASP A 384 38.50 -24.13 12.46
C ASP A 384 37.02 -23.96 12.09
N LEU A 385 36.19 -24.76 12.74
CA LEU A 385 34.76 -24.82 12.44
C LEU A 385 34.04 -23.46 12.60
N LEU A 386 34.54 -22.56 13.45
CA LEU A 386 33.83 -21.34 13.84
C LEU A 386 33.89 -20.25 12.76
N SER A 387 35.02 -20.12 12.06
CA SER A 387 35.20 -19.16 10.96
C SER A 387 34.56 -19.62 9.65
N VAL A 388 34.43 -20.94 9.45
CA VAL A 388 33.68 -21.54 8.33
C VAL A 388 32.17 -21.33 8.45
N ILE A 389 31.63 -21.28 9.68
CA ILE A 389 30.18 -21.17 9.92
C ILE A 389 29.62 -19.85 9.38
N SER A 390 30.28 -18.71 9.59
CA SER A 390 29.75 -17.41 9.16
C SER A 390 29.74 -17.29 7.63
N VAL A 391 30.86 -17.60 6.99
CA VAL A 391 31.03 -17.57 5.53
C VAL A 391 30.12 -18.60 4.85
N GLY A 392 30.02 -19.80 5.42
CA GLY A 392 29.10 -20.83 4.96
C GLY A 392 27.63 -20.42 5.10
N THR A 393 27.26 -19.69 6.16
CA THR A 393 25.89 -19.18 6.34
C THR A 393 25.55 -18.12 5.31
N VAL A 394 26.44 -17.15 5.06
CA VAL A 394 26.28 -16.14 4.00
C VAL A 394 26.10 -16.82 2.65
N ALA A 395 26.97 -17.75 2.30
CA ALA A 395 26.89 -18.47 1.03
C ALA A 395 25.60 -19.30 0.91
N SER A 396 25.15 -19.95 2.00
CA SER A 396 23.89 -20.68 2.03
C SER A 396 22.67 -19.75 1.86
N LEU A 397 22.67 -18.56 2.47
CA LEU A 397 21.60 -17.58 2.31
C LEU A 397 21.55 -17.04 0.87
N LEU A 398 22.70 -16.80 0.25
CA LEU A 398 22.78 -16.38 -1.15
C LEU A 398 22.30 -17.48 -2.13
N ILE A 399 22.60 -18.76 -1.83
CA ILE A 399 22.05 -19.90 -2.58
C ILE A 399 20.52 -19.95 -2.43
N ASP A 400 19.98 -19.80 -1.21
CA ASP A 400 18.54 -19.76 -0.96
C ASP A 400 17.85 -18.62 -1.75
N ILE A 401 18.45 -17.43 -1.78
CA ILE A 401 17.96 -16.28 -2.57
C ILE A 401 17.95 -16.60 -4.07
N THR A 402 18.99 -17.27 -4.56
CA THR A 402 19.08 -17.70 -5.97
C THR A 402 17.94 -18.68 -6.30
N ASP A 403 17.69 -19.65 -5.42
CA ASP A 403 16.58 -20.60 -5.56
C ASP A 403 15.20 -19.91 -5.52
N PHE A 404 15.03 -18.87 -4.69
CA PHE A 404 13.81 -18.06 -4.70
C PHE A 404 13.65 -17.27 -6.00
N THR A 405 14.75 -16.77 -6.56
CA THR A 405 14.76 -16.03 -7.83
C THR A 405 14.35 -16.94 -9.00
N GLU A 406 14.79 -18.20 -9.01
CA GLU A 406 14.30 -19.22 -9.96
C GLU A 406 12.80 -19.46 -9.81
N LYS A 407 12.31 -19.70 -8.59
CA LYS A 407 10.87 -19.90 -8.32
C LYS A 407 10.01 -18.69 -8.73
N LEU A 408 10.54 -17.47 -8.54
CA LEU A 408 9.90 -16.25 -9.01
C LEU A 408 9.80 -16.24 -10.53
N SER A 409 10.87 -16.58 -11.24
CA SER A 409 10.86 -16.70 -12.70
C SER A 409 9.78 -17.67 -13.17
N ASP A 410 9.70 -18.86 -12.57
CA ASP A 410 8.67 -19.86 -12.91
C ASP A 410 7.25 -19.31 -12.73
N CYS A 411 6.99 -18.62 -11.61
CA CYS A 411 5.68 -18.04 -11.32
C CYS A 411 5.33 -16.89 -12.27
N VAL A 412 6.29 -16.05 -12.63
CA VAL A 412 6.11 -14.95 -13.59
C VAL A 412 5.87 -15.49 -14.99
N ASN A 413 6.65 -16.47 -15.43
CA ASN A 413 6.45 -17.16 -16.71
C ASN A 413 5.09 -17.85 -16.79
N TYR A 414 4.65 -18.48 -15.69
CA TYR A 414 3.31 -19.04 -15.59
C TYR A 414 2.22 -17.97 -15.68
N LEU A 415 2.35 -16.84 -14.96
CA LEU A 415 1.44 -15.70 -15.06
C LEU A 415 1.38 -15.14 -16.51
N ALA A 416 2.53 -14.97 -17.15
CA ALA A 416 2.65 -14.50 -18.52
C ALA A 416 1.95 -15.45 -19.52
N SER A 417 2.03 -16.77 -19.27
CA SER A 417 1.32 -17.78 -20.06
C SER A 417 -0.21 -17.70 -19.93
N LEU A 418 -0.72 -17.43 -18.72
CA LEU A 418 -2.17 -17.32 -18.47
C LEU A 418 -2.78 -16.05 -19.05
N THR A 419 -1.99 -14.98 -19.13
CA THR A 419 -2.47 -13.63 -19.47
C THR A 419 -2.08 -13.19 -20.87
N ASN A 420 -1.37 -14.04 -21.63
CA ASN A 420 -0.84 -13.75 -22.96
C ASN A 420 -0.01 -12.47 -22.99
N PHE A 421 1.02 -12.39 -22.15
CA PHE A 421 1.99 -11.29 -22.25
C PHE A 421 2.54 -11.18 -23.67
N ASP A 422 2.64 -9.95 -24.16
CA ASP A 422 3.14 -9.68 -25.51
C ASP A 422 4.59 -10.16 -25.61
N ALA A 423 4.93 -10.77 -26.74
CA ALA A 423 6.32 -11.08 -27.06
C ALA A 423 7.03 -9.77 -27.40
N VAL A 424 8.16 -9.48 -26.76
CA VAL A 424 9.01 -8.36 -27.17
C VAL A 424 9.63 -8.74 -28.51
N GLU A 425 9.17 -8.13 -29.61
CA GLU A 425 9.94 -8.14 -30.85
C GLU A 425 11.25 -7.41 -30.57
N THR A 426 12.37 -8.13 -30.66
CA THR A 426 13.72 -7.63 -30.39
C THR A 426 14.19 -6.72 -31.53
N ASN A 427 13.44 -5.68 -31.89
CA ASN A 427 13.84 -4.70 -32.88
C ASN A 427 13.24 -3.31 -32.56
N LYS A 428 14.15 -2.35 -32.37
CA LYS A 428 13.97 -0.90 -32.07
C LYS A 428 13.92 -0.55 -30.58
N TYR A 429 15.11 -0.49 -29.97
CA TYR A 429 15.36 0.47 -28.89
C TYR A 429 15.50 1.88 -29.48
N PRO A 430 14.74 2.88 -29.03
CA PRO A 430 15.28 4.23 -28.87
C PRO A 430 16.18 4.21 -27.62
N GLN A 431 17.44 4.64 -27.75
CA GLN A 431 18.32 4.81 -26.60
C GLN A 431 17.68 5.79 -25.61
N ILE A 432 17.34 5.31 -24.42
CA ILE A 432 17.04 6.16 -23.28
C ILE A 432 18.37 6.53 -22.64
N SER A 433 18.60 7.84 -22.59
CA SER A 433 19.74 8.53 -22.02
C SER A 433 20.17 7.96 -20.66
N ARG A 434 21.46 7.62 -20.56
CA ARG A 434 22.18 7.38 -19.30
C ARG A 434 21.95 8.54 -18.34
N SER A 435 21.53 8.21 -17.13
CA SER A 435 21.65 9.08 -15.95
C SER A 435 23.13 9.18 -15.56
N PRO A 436 23.74 10.37 -15.39
CA PRO A 436 25.10 10.49 -14.88
C PRO A 436 25.07 10.81 -13.38
N TYR A 437 25.72 9.98 -12.57
CA TYR A 437 26.90 10.36 -11.75
C TYR A 437 27.21 9.29 -10.69
N CYS A 438 28.45 8.79 -10.73
CA CYS A 438 29.31 8.62 -9.56
C CYS A 438 30.76 8.52 -10.06
N GLU A 439 31.48 9.63 -10.11
CA GLU A 439 32.93 9.64 -10.29
C GLU A 439 33.49 10.93 -9.68
N CYS A 440 34.46 10.79 -8.78
CA CYS A 440 35.12 11.87 -8.06
C CYS A 440 36.45 12.24 -8.73
N ALA A 441 36.68 13.53 -9.02
CA ALA A 441 37.94 14.31 -8.84
C ALA A 441 38.08 15.51 -9.83
N ASP A 442 37.80 16.73 -9.33
CA ASP A 442 38.55 18.02 -9.38
C ASP A 442 39.02 18.72 -10.70
N PRO A 443 39.29 20.06 -10.73
CA PRO A 443 38.36 21.02 -11.33
C PRO A 443 38.89 21.96 -12.46
N ASP A 444 37.91 22.47 -13.24
CA ASP A 444 37.81 23.76 -13.98
C ASP A 444 38.75 24.09 -15.19
N PRO A 445 38.42 25.09 -16.09
CA PRO A 445 37.16 25.82 -16.31
C PRO A 445 36.76 26.12 -17.79
N LYS A 446 35.51 26.60 -17.95
CA LYS A 446 34.93 27.54 -18.96
C LYS A 446 34.48 27.05 -20.37
N ILE A 447 33.48 27.82 -20.85
CA ILE A 447 32.90 27.97 -22.21
C ILE A 447 31.68 27.06 -22.46
N GLU A 448 30.52 27.46 -22.99
CA GLU A 448 29.83 28.72 -23.30
C GLU A 448 28.39 28.33 -23.70
N THR A 449 27.44 29.22 -23.50
CA THR A 449 25.98 29.05 -23.64
C THR A 449 25.51 28.74 -25.06
N SER A 450 24.45 27.93 -25.22
CA SER A 450 23.51 28.05 -26.34
C SER A 450 22.11 27.50 -26.03
N HIS A 451 21.13 28.21 -26.60
CA HIS A 451 19.72 28.28 -26.24
C HIS A 451 18.87 27.12 -26.77
N VAL A 452 17.89 26.65 -25.99
CA VAL A 452 16.65 26.06 -26.52
C VAL A 452 15.47 26.57 -25.70
N ALA A 453 14.51 27.19 -26.40
CA ALA A 453 13.35 27.87 -25.87
C ALA A 453 12.29 26.90 -25.33
N VAL A 454 11.79 27.16 -24.11
CA VAL A 454 10.57 26.56 -23.57
C VAL A 454 9.50 27.65 -23.53
N ILE A 455 8.38 27.39 -24.19
CA ILE A 455 7.20 28.24 -24.23
C ILE A 455 6.56 28.26 -22.83
N LEU A 456 6.58 29.43 -22.19
CA LEU A 456 5.90 29.71 -20.93
C LEU A 456 4.43 30.05 -21.19
N VAL A 457 3.52 29.41 -20.44
CA VAL A 457 2.20 29.97 -20.17
C VAL A 457 2.32 30.74 -18.85
N GLU A 458 2.01 32.03 -18.94
CA GLU A 458 2.14 33.05 -17.92
C GLU A 458 0.89 33.07 -17.03
N GLU A 459 1.07 33.05 -15.71
CA GLU A 459 0.15 33.74 -14.79
C GLU A 459 0.97 34.40 -13.65
N SER A 460 1.06 35.73 -13.78
CA SER A 460 1.41 36.76 -12.79
C SER A 460 0.53 36.65 -11.54
N SER A 461 0.85 37.09 -10.31
CA SER A 461 1.79 38.08 -9.78
C SER A 461 1.77 38.04 -8.24
N LEU A 462 2.92 38.14 -7.57
CA LEU A 462 3.24 39.17 -6.56
C LEU A 462 4.58 38.84 -5.86
N ALA A 463 5.60 39.61 -6.23
CA ALA A 463 6.94 39.57 -5.64
C ALA A 463 7.13 40.71 -4.63
N LYS A 464 7.95 40.48 -3.58
CA LYS A 464 9.02 41.38 -3.08
C LYS A 464 9.83 40.75 -1.91
N PRO A 465 11.05 41.22 -1.59
CA PRO A 465 12.27 40.44 -1.78
C PRO A 465 13.08 40.14 -0.50
N CYS A 466 13.98 39.16 -0.59
CA CYS A 466 14.93 38.78 0.47
C CYS A 466 16.17 39.69 0.42
N GLY A 467 16.38 40.51 1.46
CA GLY A 467 17.58 41.30 1.65
C GLY A 467 18.69 40.50 2.32
N LYS A 468 19.88 40.48 1.71
CA LYS A 468 21.15 40.11 2.36
C LYS A 468 21.59 41.25 3.28
N SER A 469 21.98 40.94 4.50
CA SER A 469 22.86 41.81 5.30
C SER A 469 24.03 40.99 5.86
N ILE A 470 25.19 41.26 5.29
CA ILE A 470 26.52 40.92 5.80
C ILE A 470 26.88 41.99 6.84
N SER A 471 27.35 41.59 8.02
CA SER A 471 28.08 42.46 8.96
C SER A 471 29.21 41.61 9.55
N VAL A 472 30.39 41.62 8.94
CA VAL A 472 31.55 42.47 9.30
C VAL A 472 31.91 42.34 10.78
N GLN A 473 32.99 41.60 10.99
CA GLN A 473 33.71 41.38 12.23
C GLN A 473 34.98 42.22 12.17
N HIS A 474 35.18 43.15 13.12
CA HIS A 474 36.52 43.50 13.61
C HIS A 474 36.49 44.33 14.91
N ASN A 475 37.01 43.69 15.96
CA ASN A 475 38.09 44.09 16.87
C ASN A 475 37.97 45.19 17.94
N ASN A 476 38.49 44.76 19.11
CA ASN A 476 39.18 45.46 20.22
C ASN A 476 38.25 46.16 21.22
N VAL A 477 38.33 45.94 22.53
CA VAL A 477 39.44 45.61 23.45
C VAL A 477 38.97 44.65 24.54
#